data_AF-A0A1S0TFF9-F1
#
_entry.id   AF-A0A1S0TFF9-F1
#
_cell.length_a   1.000
_cell.length_b   1.000
_cell.length_c   1.000
_cell.angle_alpha   90.00
_cell.angle_beta   90.00
_cell.angle_gamma   90.00
#
_symmetry.space_group_name_H-M   'P 1'
#
loop_
_entity.id
_entity.type
_entity.pdbx_description
1 polymer ?
#
loop_
_entity_poly.entity_id
_entity_poly.type
_entity_poly.pdbx_seq_one_letter_code
_entity_poly.pdbx_strand_id
1 'polypeptide(L)'
;IRQISNKYGIEQAHKRSLGFKADFFSVLADALTTECVFLDGAAHQPTETIEAWATLVELMFTNVRDGYYLETRQLRRNWHNFRSQSNLSSQSDQSLDCDSPHSLPSLNHMFTTV
;
A
#
# COMPACT_ATOMS: atom_id res chain seq x y z
N ILE A 1 -2.33 22.38 -3.16
CA ILE A 1 -1.22 21.50 -2.72
C ILE A 1 -1.68 20.20 -2.06
N ARG A 2 -2.49 20.23 -0.99
CA ARG A 2 -2.95 18.99 -0.30
C ARG A 2 -3.49 17.90 -1.23
N GLN A 3 -4.48 18.23 -2.06
CA GLN A 3 -5.12 17.26 -2.97
C GLN A 3 -4.16 16.70 -4.04
N ILE A 4 -3.31 17.55 -4.63
CA ILE A 4 -2.34 17.11 -5.64
C ILE A 4 -1.24 16.24 -5.04
N SER A 5 -0.75 16.59 -3.84
CA SER A 5 0.21 15.78 -3.09
C SER A 5 -0.39 14.41 -2.71
N ASN A 6 -1.64 14.39 -2.26
CA ASN A 6 -2.33 13.14 -1.95
C ASN A 6 -2.48 12.24 -3.18
N LYS A 7 -2.94 12.81 -4.30
CA LYS A 7 -3.03 12.09 -5.58
C LYS A 7 -1.69 11.51 -6.02
N TYR A 8 -0.60 12.28 -5.91
CA TYR A 8 0.74 11.79 -6.21
C TYR A 8 1.13 10.57 -5.36
N GLY A 9 0.81 10.58 -4.06
CA GLY A 9 1.03 9.45 -3.17
C GLY A 9 0.26 8.19 -3.58
N ILE A 10 -1.01 8.34 -3.96
CA ILE A 10 -1.86 7.25 -4.48
C ILE A 10 -1.23 6.62 -5.73
N GLU A 11 -0.75 7.43 -6.66
CA GLU A 11 -0.10 6.95 -7.89
C GLU A 11 1.18 6.15 -7.59
N GLN A 12 1.97 6.57 -6.59
CA GLN A 12 3.18 5.83 -6.21
C GLN A 12 2.88 4.49 -5.52
N ALA A 13 1.75 4.34 -4.82
CA ALA A 13 1.39 3.10 -4.12
C ALA A 13 1.32 1.87 -5.05
N HIS A 14 0.97 2.08 -6.32
CA HIS A 14 0.92 1.04 -7.34
C HIS A 14 2.30 0.48 -7.70
N LYS A 15 3.38 1.21 -7.42
CA LYS A 15 4.77 0.78 -7.67
C LYS A 15 5.35 -0.05 -6.52
N ARG A 16 4.59 -0.35 -5.46
CA ARG A 16 5.11 -1.15 -4.33
C ARG A 16 5.54 -2.55 -4.75
N SER A 17 4.88 -3.13 -5.75
CA SER A 17 5.25 -4.45 -6.31
C SER A 17 6.64 -4.44 -6.94
N LEU A 18 7.14 -3.26 -7.33
CA LEU A 18 8.49 -3.02 -7.84
C LEU A 18 9.49 -2.66 -6.73
N GLY A 19 9.11 -2.78 -5.46
CA GLY A 19 9.97 -2.49 -4.30
C GLY A 19 9.93 -1.05 -3.81
N PHE A 20 9.06 -0.19 -4.35
CA PHE A 20 8.88 1.18 -3.84
C PHE A 20 8.40 1.18 -2.38
N LYS A 21 9.02 2.03 -1.54
CA LYS A 21 8.71 2.18 -0.11
C LYS A 21 8.40 3.63 0.24
N ALA A 22 7.63 3.84 1.30
CA ALA A 22 7.30 5.17 1.80
C ALA A 22 8.54 5.93 2.31
N ASP A 23 9.60 5.23 2.72
CA ASP A 23 10.85 5.82 3.21
C ASP A 23 11.56 6.68 2.16
N PHE A 24 11.30 6.45 0.87
CA PHE A 24 11.82 7.32 -0.19
C PHE A 24 11.26 8.74 -0.12
N PHE A 25 10.06 8.92 0.46
CA PHE A 25 9.44 10.23 0.60
C PHE A 25 10.13 11.11 1.64
N SER A 26 10.67 10.55 2.72
CA SER A 26 11.43 11.35 3.69
C SER A 26 12.74 11.83 3.08
N VAL A 27 13.47 10.93 2.40
CA VAL A 27 14.72 11.29 1.70
C VAL A 27 14.46 12.36 0.64
N LEU A 28 13.35 12.23 -0.11
CA LEU A 28 12.99 13.23 -1.12
C LEU A 28 12.58 14.57 -0.50
N ALA A 29 11.88 14.57 0.64
CA ALA A 29 11.50 15.79 1.35
C ALA A 29 12.75 16.57 1.80
N ASP A 30 13.71 15.89 2.43
CA ASP A 30 14.95 16.50 2.93
C ASP A 30 15.80 17.06 1.77
N ALA A 31 15.92 16.28 0.69
CA ALA A 31 16.60 16.73 -0.53
C ALA A 31 15.91 17.97 -1.14
N LEU A 32 14.57 17.97 -1.22
CA LEU A 32 13.82 19.10 -1.77
C LEU A 32 14.02 20.37 -0.95
N THR A 33 13.89 20.29 0.37
CA THR A 33 14.13 21.44 1.25
C THR A 33 15.55 21.98 1.08
N THR A 34 16.54 21.08 1.05
CA THR A 34 17.96 21.45 0.92
C THR A 34 18.26 22.12 -0.43
N GLU A 35 17.85 21.52 -1.53
CA GLU A 35 18.08 22.07 -2.88
C GLU A 35 17.35 23.40 -3.08
N CYS A 36 16.11 23.53 -2.58
CA CYS A 36 15.37 24.78 -2.68
C CYS A 36 15.99 25.92 -1.85
N VAL A 37 16.61 25.62 -0.70
CA VAL A 37 17.38 26.60 0.08
C VAL A 37 18.65 27.01 -0.67
N PHE A 38 19.35 26.08 -1.31
CA PHE A 38 20.52 26.42 -2.12
C PHE A 38 20.16 27.25 -3.36
N LEU A 39 19.06 26.93 -4.03
CA LEU A 39 18.57 27.65 -5.20
C LEU A 39 18.14 29.09 -4.89
N ASP A 40 17.77 29.39 -3.64
CA ASP A 40 17.49 30.76 -3.20
C ASP A 40 18.70 31.69 -3.34
N GLY A 41 19.93 31.15 -3.38
CA GLY A 41 21.13 31.92 -3.71
C GLY A 41 21.42 33.07 -2.75
N ALA A 42 21.03 32.93 -1.48
CA ALA A 42 21.09 33.98 -0.46
C ALA A 42 20.28 35.25 -0.80
N ALA A 43 19.22 35.12 -1.60
CA ALA A 43 18.25 36.20 -1.82
C ALA A 43 17.51 36.57 -0.53
N HIS A 44 17.26 35.58 0.34
CA HIS A 44 16.64 35.77 1.65
C HIS A 44 17.55 35.27 2.78
N GLN A 45 17.17 35.57 4.03
CA GLN A 45 17.90 35.07 5.20
C GLN A 45 17.81 33.52 5.25
N PRO A 46 18.93 32.79 5.46
CA PRO A 46 18.92 31.33 5.42
C PRO A 46 17.88 30.68 6.33
N THR A 47 17.67 31.23 7.53
CA THR A 47 16.67 30.74 8.48
C THR A 47 15.24 30.90 7.97
N GLU A 48 14.93 32.05 7.38
CA GLU A 48 13.61 32.33 6.79
C GLU A 48 13.34 31.40 5.60
N THR A 49 14.33 31.24 4.71
CA THR A 49 14.25 30.33 3.56
C THR A 49 14.02 28.89 3.99
N ILE A 50 14.79 28.40 4.97
CA ILE A 50 14.65 27.03 5.50
C ILE A 50 13.26 26.83 6.11
N GLU A 51 12.79 27.76 6.94
CA GLU A 51 11.48 27.66 7.60
C GLU A 51 10.32 27.62 6.59
N ALA A 52 10.37 28.48 5.57
CA ALA A 52 9.36 28.52 4.52
C ALA A 52 9.29 27.21 3.73
N TRP A 53 10.45 26.70 3.28
CA TRP A 53 10.50 25.44 2.54
C TRP A 53 10.16 24.24 3.40
N ALA A 54 10.64 24.17 4.64
CA ALA A 54 10.28 23.10 5.58
C ALA A 54 8.77 23.04 5.79
N THR A 55 8.11 24.17 6.02
CA THR A 55 6.66 24.25 6.20
C THR A 55 5.89 23.74 4.99
N LEU A 56 6.30 24.15 3.78
CA LEU A 56 5.65 23.72 2.54
C LEU A 56 5.88 22.22 2.26
N VAL A 57 7.12 21.76 2.43
CA VAL A 57 7.51 20.36 2.21
C VAL A 57 6.81 19.44 3.21
N GLU A 58 6.75 19.81 4.47
CA GLU A 58 6.02 19.06 5.49
C GLU A 58 4.53 18.93 5.11
N LEU A 59 3.90 20.03 4.67
CA LEU A 59 2.53 20.01 4.19
C LEU A 59 2.37 19.07 2.99
N MET A 60 3.26 19.15 2.00
CA MET A 60 3.22 18.29 0.81
C MET A 60 3.37 16.82 1.19
N PHE A 61 4.46 16.47 1.87
CA PHE A 61 4.85 15.08 2.10
C PHE A 61 4.04 14.38 3.19
N THR A 62 3.38 15.12 4.08
CA THR A 62 2.31 14.56 4.92
C THR A 62 1.16 14.06 4.04
N ASN A 63 0.66 14.89 3.11
CA ASN A 63 -0.43 14.49 2.21
C ASN A 63 -0.01 13.40 1.22
N VAL A 64 1.25 13.39 0.73
CA VAL A 64 1.79 12.30 -0.09
C VAL A 64 1.75 10.97 0.67
N ARG A 65 2.25 10.95 1.91
CA ARG A 65 2.24 9.73 2.74
C ARG A 65 0.81 9.26 3.02
N ASP A 66 -0.11 10.18 3.31
CA ASP A 66 -1.52 9.85 3.54
C ASP A 66 -2.13 9.15 2.31
N GLY A 67 -1.95 9.71 1.12
CA GLY A 67 -2.43 9.12 -0.13
C GLY A 67 -1.82 7.76 -0.40
N TYR A 68 -0.50 7.63 -0.22
CA TYR A 68 0.23 6.38 -0.40
C TYR A 68 -0.29 5.27 0.53
N TYR A 69 -0.44 5.57 1.82
CA TYR A 69 -0.90 4.58 2.80
C TYR A 69 -2.38 4.24 2.65
N LEU A 70 -3.23 5.21 2.30
CA LEU A 70 -4.62 4.98 1.99
C LEU A 70 -4.73 3.97 0.84
N GLU A 71 -4.08 4.24 -0.29
CA GLU A 71 -4.15 3.38 -1.46
C GLU A 71 -3.54 2.01 -1.22
N THR A 72 -2.41 1.95 -0.50
CA THR A 72 -1.80 0.66 -0.12
C THR A 72 -2.76 -0.20 0.70
N ARG A 73 -3.58 0.39 1.58
CA ARG A 73 -4.64 -0.33 2.31
C ARG A 73 -5.76 -0.78 1.38
N GLN A 74 -6.16 0.02 0.39
CA GLN A 74 -7.17 -0.34 -0.60
C GLN A 74 -6.73 -1.54 -1.45
N LEU A 75 -5.51 -1.48 -2.00
CA LEU A 75 -4.95 -2.55 -2.82
C LEU A 75 -4.88 -3.89 -2.08
N ARG A 76 -4.56 -3.89 -0.77
CA ARG A 76 -4.61 -5.12 0.04
C ARG A 76 -6.02 -5.68 0.19
N ARG A 77 -7.03 -4.82 0.43
CA ARG A 77 -8.43 -5.25 0.54
C ARG A 77 -8.93 -5.84 -0.77
N ASN A 78 -8.62 -5.19 -1.90
CA ASN A 78 -9.03 -5.65 -3.22
C ASN A 78 -8.43 -7.02 -3.54
N TRP A 79 -7.15 -7.23 -3.22
CA TRP A 79 -6.51 -8.53 -3.38
C TRP A 79 -7.13 -9.63 -2.51
N HIS A 80 -7.45 -9.31 -1.24
CA HIS A 80 -8.12 -10.25 -0.36
C HIS A 80 -9.52 -10.63 -0.87
N ASN A 81 -10.31 -9.65 -1.32
CA ASN A 81 -11.63 -9.89 -1.88
C ASN A 81 -11.57 -10.75 -3.15
N PHE A 82 -10.62 -10.47 -4.04
CA PHE A 82 -10.41 -11.27 -5.25
C PHE A 82 -10.08 -12.73 -4.92
N ARG A 83 -9.17 -12.95 -3.95
CA ARG A 83 -8.80 -14.30 -3.50
C ARG A 83 -9.95 -15.04 -2.81
N SER A 84 -10.75 -14.34 -2.02
CA SER A 84 -11.93 -14.93 -1.36
C SER A 84 -13.00 -15.33 -2.38
N GLN A 85 -13.25 -14.50 -3.40
CA GLN A 85 -14.17 -14.86 -4.50
C GLN A 85 -13.67 -16.04 -5.32
N SER A 86 -12.38 -16.10 -5.65
CA SER A 86 -11.81 -17.23 -6.41
C SER A 86 -11.86 -18.55 -5.62
N ASN A 87 -11.74 -18.49 -4.29
CA ASN A 87 -11.87 -19.67 -3.44
C ASN A 87 -13.32 -20.17 -3.37
N LEU A 88 -14.30 -19.26 -3.32
CA LEU A 88 -15.72 -19.60 -3.35
C LEU A 88 -16.14 -20.24 -4.68
N SER A 89 -15.67 -19.68 -5.82
CA SER A 89 -15.96 -20.25 -7.14
C SER A 89 -15.33 -21.63 -7.35
N SER A 90 -14.18 -21.90 -6.72
CA SER A 90 -13.50 -23.21 -6.82
C SER A 90 -14.16 -24.31 -5.96
N GLN A 91 -15.02 -23.95 -4.99
CA GLN A 91 -15.77 -24.92 -4.18
C GLN A 91 -17.11 -25.29 -4.80
N SER A 92 -17.68 -24.45 -5.67
CA SER A 92 -18.96 -24.71 -6.34
C SER A 92 -18.93 -25.78 -7.44
N ASP A 93 -17.76 -26.23 -7.89
CA ASP A 93 -17.61 -27.28 -8.92
C ASP A 93 -17.44 -28.70 -8.34
N GLN A 94 -17.55 -28.90 -7.01
CA GLN A 94 -17.47 -30.23 -6.37
C GLN A 94 -18.83 -30.85 -6.01
N SER A 95 -19.97 -30.31 -6.47
CA SER A 95 -21.28 -30.85 -6.11
C SER A 95 -22.18 -31.16 -7.31
N LEU A 96 -21.72 -32.03 -8.21
CA LEU A 96 -22.61 -32.80 -9.08
C LEU A 96 -21.98 -34.18 -9.28
N ASP A 97 -22.38 -35.15 -8.45
CA ASP A 97 -22.68 -36.50 -8.94
C ASP A 97 -23.34 -37.38 -7.86
N CYS A 98 -24.56 -37.81 -8.22
CA CYS A 98 -25.20 -39.10 -7.96
C CYS A 98 -25.69 -39.47 -6.55
N ASP A 99 -27.02 -39.48 -6.44
CA ASP A 99 -27.83 -40.30 -5.53
C ASP A 99 -27.34 -41.75 -5.43
N SER A 100 -27.03 -42.21 -4.21
CA SER A 100 -27.27 -43.60 -3.80
C SER A 100 -27.36 -43.72 -2.26
N PRO A 101 -28.38 -44.40 -1.72
CA PRO A 101 -28.63 -44.39 -0.28
C PRO A 101 -28.06 -45.64 0.38
N HIS A 102 -26.85 -45.60 0.96
CA HIS A 102 -26.50 -46.57 2.01
C HIS A 102 -25.55 -45.98 3.06
N SER A 103 -26.02 -46.10 4.29
CA SER A 103 -25.46 -45.76 5.60
C SER A 103 -24.09 -46.35 5.94
N LEU A 104 -23.24 -45.58 6.65
CA LEU A 104 -22.53 -45.87 7.93
C LEU A 104 -21.14 -45.16 8.05
N PRO A 105 -20.58 -45.01 9.28
CA PRO A 105 -19.90 -43.79 9.70
C PRO A 105 -18.37 -43.80 9.54
N SER A 106 -17.85 -42.57 9.58
CA SER A 106 -16.44 -42.16 9.68
C SER A 106 -15.65 -42.99 10.69
N LEU A 107 -14.53 -43.56 10.22
CA LEU A 107 -13.53 -44.22 11.03
C LEU A 107 -12.19 -43.52 10.77
N ASN A 108 -11.92 -42.50 11.58
CA ASN A 108 -10.57 -42.01 11.81
C ASN A 108 -9.74 -43.16 12.39
N HIS A 109 -8.78 -43.67 11.62
CA HIS A 109 -7.59 -44.32 12.15
C HIS A 109 -6.45 -44.00 11.16
N MET A 110 -5.52 -43.14 11.54
CA MET A 110 -4.26 -43.50 12.19
C MET A 110 -3.39 -44.33 11.24
N PHE A 111 -2.31 -43.73 10.74
CA PHE A 111 -0.96 -44.30 10.59
C PHE A 111 -0.16 -43.39 9.66
N THR A 112 0.84 -42.69 10.20
CA THR A 112 2.19 -42.69 9.62
C THR A 112 3.16 -42.26 10.72
N THR A 113 3.94 -43.25 11.12
CA THR A 113 5.11 -43.24 11.99
C THR A 113 6.24 -42.44 11.36
N VAL A 114 7.04 -41.78 12.21
CA VAL A 114 8.51 -41.89 12.17
C VAL A 114 8.95 -42.25 13.57
#